data_AF-A0A3M6V3Q4-F1
#
_entry.id   AF-A0A3M6V3Q4-F1
#
_cell.length_a   1.000
_cell.length_b   1.000
_cell.length_c   1.000
_cell.angle_alpha   90.00
_cell.angle_beta   90.00
_cell.angle_gamma   90.00
#
_symmetry.space_group_name_H-M   'P 1'
#
loop_
_entity.id
_entity.type
_entity.pdbx_description
1 polymer ?
#
loop_
_entity_poly.entity_id
_entity_poly.type
_entity_poly.pdbx_seq_one_letter_code
_entity_poly.pdbx_strand_id
1 'polypeptide(L)'
;MELSGVMVDESSQIFSHMILHFQSFCLECIPALNSCPKWTSEFRDLEVGDIVLVIQPDTPRGRWPLGPIAEVYPGRDGHTRVAKVACGVKTVLRPINKLIPLGIDC
;
A
#
# COMPACT_ATOMS: atom_id res chain seq x y z
N MET A 1 1.45 54.05 11.32
CA MET A 1 1.93 53.23 12.46
C MET A 1 0.64 52.77 13.12
N GLU A 2 0.16 51.53 13.06
CA GLU A 2 0.77 50.21 13.04
C GLU A 2 -0.26 49.26 12.38
N LEU A 3 0.02 48.62 11.23
CA LEU A 3 -0.79 47.50 10.72
C LEU A 3 0.04 46.48 9.91
N SER A 4 1.37 46.47 10.05
CA SER A 4 2.26 45.54 9.31
C SER A 4 2.86 44.41 10.14
N GLY A 5 2.44 44.26 11.42
CA GLY A 5 3.09 43.33 12.37
C GLY A 5 2.46 41.94 12.49
N VAL A 6 1.21 41.74 12.05
CA VAL A 6 0.46 40.48 12.31
C VAL A 6 0.67 39.43 11.21
N MET A 7 0.98 39.82 9.96
CA MET A 7 1.11 38.88 8.84
C MET A 7 2.44 38.08 8.81
N VAL A 8 3.43 38.44 9.63
CA VAL A 8 4.76 37.78 9.64
C VAL A 8 4.81 36.63 10.67
N ASP A 9 3.88 36.61 11.62
CA ASP A 9 3.87 35.66 12.74
C ASP A 9 3.20 34.31 12.37
N GLU A 10 2.06 34.35 11.67
CA GLU A 10 1.34 33.13 11.26
C GLU A 10 2.16 32.24 10.31
N SER A 11 2.91 32.86 9.39
CA SER A 11 3.77 32.14 8.44
C SER A 11 4.93 31.42 9.14
N SER A 12 5.49 32.06 10.18
CA SER A 12 6.57 31.50 10.99
C SER A 12 6.08 30.33 11.84
N GLN A 13 4.84 30.42 12.33
CA GLN A 13 4.19 29.38 13.11
C GLN A 13 3.82 28.15 12.24
N ILE A 14 3.35 28.37 11.01
CA ILE A 14 3.09 27.30 10.03
C ILE A 14 4.40 26.59 9.66
N PHE A 15 5.47 27.34 9.41
CA PHE A 15 6.78 26.75 9.08
C PHE A 15 7.32 25.89 10.22
N SER A 16 7.24 26.40 11.45
CA SER A 16 7.65 25.67 12.65
C SER A 16 6.83 24.39 12.85
N HIS A 17 5.51 24.47 12.70
CA HIS A 17 4.62 23.31 12.81
C HIS A 17 4.90 22.27 11.73
N MET A 18 5.16 22.69 10.49
CA MET A 18 5.53 21.80 9.39
C MET A 18 6.87 21.10 9.62
N ILE A 19 7.87 21.82 10.11
CA ILE A 19 9.20 21.27 10.42
C ILE A 19 9.08 20.23 11.55
N LEU A 20 8.34 20.53 12.62
CA LEU A 20 8.14 19.61 13.73
C LEU A 20 7.41 18.33 13.28
N HIS A 21 6.35 18.46 12.49
CA HIS A 21 5.64 17.29 11.95
C HIS A 21 6.54 16.44 11.04
N PHE A 22 7.34 17.09 10.20
CA PHE A 22 8.29 16.39 9.33
C PHE A 22 9.37 15.68 10.16
N GLN A 23 9.89 16.31 11.21
CA GLN A 23 10.88 15.70 12.11
C GLN A 23 10.30 14.50 12.86
N SER A 24 9.09 14.61 13.42
CA SER A 24 8.40 13.48 14.06
C SER A 24 8.17 12.34 13.08
N PHE A 25 7.69 12.64 11.87
CA PHE A 25 7.55 11.64 10.80
C PHE A 25 8.90 10.99 10.46
N CYS A 26 9.98 11.76 10.36
CA CYS A 26 11.31 11.22 10.09
C CYS A 26 11.82 10.32 11.22
N LEU A 27 11.50 10.61 12.48
CA LEU A 27 11.96 9.83 13.63
C LEU A 27 11.13 8.57 13.85
N GLU A 28 9.82 8.62 13.57
CA GLU A 28 8.92 7.49 13.84
C GLU A 28 8.73 6.61 12.60
N CYS A 29 8.50 7.22 11.43
CA CYS A 29 8.11 6.47 10.23
C CYS A 29 9.31 5.95 9.45
N ILE A 30 10.42 6.68 9.34
CA ILE A 30 11.58 6.23 8.55
C ILE A 30 12.22 4.96 9.15
N PRO A 31 12.46 4.84 10.47
CA PRO A 31 12.98 3.60 11.03
C PRO A 31 12.06 2.39 10.82
N ALA A 32 10.74 2.60 10.89
CA ALA A 32 9.75 1.57 10.59
C ALA A 32 9.80 1.13 9.11
N LEU A 33 10.00 2.06 8.18
CA LEU A 33 10.16 1.77 6.75
C LEU A 33 11.53 1.14 6.41
N ASN A 34 12.58 1.49 7.14
CA ASN A 34 13.92 0.90 7.00
C ASN A 34 13.96 -0.57 7.45
N SER A 35 13.04 -0.99 8.31
CA SER A 35 12.83 -2.39 8.67
C SER A 35 12.05 -3.13 7.56
N CYS A 36 12.60 -3.16 6.35
CA CYS A 36 12.14 -4.06 5.31
C CYS A 36 12.87 -5.40 5.50
N PRO A 37 12.21 -6.45 6.04
CA PRO A 37 12.84 -7.76 6.14
C PRO A 37 13.31 -8.19 4.75
N LYS A 38 14.50 -8.80 4.69
CA LYS A 38 15.08 -9.26 3.43
C LYS A 38 14.06 -10.19 2.77
N TRP A 39 13.84 -10.03 1.45
CA TRP A 39 12.80 -10.70 0.65
C TRP A 39 13.11 -12.20 0.42
N THR A 40 13.68 -12.84 1.43
CA THR A 40 14.15 -14.22 1.48
C THR A 40 13.30 -15.10 2.37
N SER A 41 12.39 -14.51 3.17
CA SER A 41 11.41 -15.31 3.90
C SER A 41 10.35 -15.78 2.91
N GLU A 42 10.15 -17.09 2.85
CA GLU A 42 9.02 -17.67 2.15
C GLU A 42 7.73 -17.17 2.80
N PHE A 43 6.89 -16.50 2.01
CA PHE A 43 5.56 -16.11 2.42
C PHE A 43 4.59 -17.19 1.94
N ARG A 44 3.47 -17.40 2.65
CA ARG A 44 2.46 -18.38 2.24
C ARG A 44 2.01 -18.10 0.81
N ASP A 45 1.78 -19.16 0.04
CA ASP A 45 1.19 -18.99 -1.29
C ASP A 45 -0.22 -18.40 -1.15
N LEU A 46 -0.63 -17.64 -2.16
CA LEU A 46 -1.98 -17.11 -2.24
C LEU A 46 -2.98 -18.24 -2.51
N GLU A 47 -4.06 -18.25 -1.75
CA GLU A 47 -5.10 -19.28 -1.79
C GLU A 47 -6.47 -18.70 -2.16
N VAL A 48 -7.39 -19.57 -2.54
CA VAL A 48 -8.78 -19.18 -2.82
C VAL A 48 -9.42 -18.65 -1.54
N GLY A 49 -10.04 -17.47 -1.62
CA GLY A 49 -10.63 -16.77 -0.47
C GLY A 49 -9.81 -15.61 0.06
N ASP A 50 -8.50 -15.55 -0.21
CA ASP A 50 -7.66 -14.45 0.24
C ASP A 50 -8.11 -13.11 -0.36
N ILE A 51 -8.19 -12.08 0.48
CA ILE A 51 -8.52 -10.72 0.03
C ILE A 51 -7.26 -10.03 -0.45
N VAL A 52 -7.25 -9.63 -1.72
CA VAL A 52 -6.10 -9.00 -2.37
C VAL A 52 -6.47 -7.67 -3.04
N LEU A 53 -5.57 -6.70 -2.96
CA LEU A 53 -5.57 -5.52 -3.82
C LEU A 53 -4.94 -5.88 -5.16
N VAL A 54 -5.58 -5.44 -6.24
CA VAL A 54 -5.14 -5.73 -7.61
C VAL A 54 -4.53 -4.49 -8.24
N ILE A 55 -3.26 -4.52 -8.56
CA ILE A 55 -2.59 -3.45 -9.30
C ILE A 55 -3.00 -3.55 -10.77
N GLN A 56 -3.71 -2.54 -11.27
CA GLN A 56 -4.07 -2.46 -12.68
C GLN A 56 -3.50 -1.17 -13.32
N PRO A 57 -3.10 -1.21 -14.60
CA PRO A 57 -2.56 -0.05 -15.29
C PRO A 57 -3.63 1.02 -15.60
N ASP A 58 -4.89 0.61 -15.67
CA ASP A 58 -6.06 1.44 -15.97
C ASP A 58 -6.69 2.11 -14.74
N THR A 59 -6.23 1.78 -13.52
CA THR A 59 -6.68 2.45 -12.31
C THR A 59 -5.72 3.55 -11.85
N PRO A 60 -6.23 4.74 -11.51
CA PRO A 60 -5.41 5.80 -10.97
C PRO A 60 -4.81 5.38 -9.63
N ARG A 61 -3.65 5.96 -9.29
CA ARG A 61 -2.98 5.71 -8.01
C ARG A 61 -3.95 5.96 -6.85
N GLY A 62 -4.00 5.03 -5.89
CA GLY A 62 -4.89 5.11 -4.72
C GLY A 62 -6.31 4.55 -4.94
N ARG A 63 -6.64 4.06 -6.14
CA ARG A 63 -7.94 3.40 -6.42
C ARG A 63 -7.76 2.01 -7.02
N TRP A 64 -6.90 1.20 -6.40
CA TRP A 64 -6.73 -0.18 -6.82
C TRP A 64 -7.94 -1.02 -6.38
N PRO A 65 -8.52 -1.83 -7.28
CA PRO A 65 -9.66 -2.65 -6.93
C PRO A 65 -9.26 -3.75 -5.94
N LEU A 66 -10.17 -4.01 -5.02
CA LEU A 66 -10.05 -5.03 -3.99
C LEU A 66 -10.97 -6.20 -4.33
N GLY A 67 -10.54 -7.42 -4.06
CA GLY A 67 -11.42 -8.57 -4.18
C GLY A 67 -10.83 -9.85 -3.61
N PRO A 68 -11.68 -10.86 -3.32
CA PRO A 68 -11.21 -12.18 -2.96
C PRO A 68 -10.66 -12.92 -4.19
N ILE A 69 -9.67 -13.78 -3.96
CA ILE A 69 -9.19 -14.74 -4.95
C ILE A 69 -10.29 -15.78 -5.20
N ALA A 70 -10.68 -15.92 -6.46
CA ALA A 70 -11.66 -16.91 -6.90
C ALA A 70 -11.00 -18.22 -7.33
N GLU A 71 -9.86 -18.16 -8.01
CA GLU A 71 -9.11 -19.33 -8.51
C GLU A 71 -7.61 -19.04 -8.51
N VAL A 72 -6.79 -20.08 -8.32
CA VAL A 72 -5.32 -20.01 -8.35
C VAL A 72 -4.77 -20.95 -9.41
N TYR A 73 -3.67 -20.54 -10.07
CA TYR A 73 -2.99 -21.32 -11.09
C TYR A 73 -1.52 -21.52 -10.70
N PRO A 74 -1.17 -22.71 -10.19
CA PRO A 74 0.21 -23.04 -9.82
C PRO A 74 1.09 -23.27 -11.04
N GLY A 75 2.39 -22.97 -10.88
CA GLY A 75 3.43 -23.28 -11.85
C GLY A 75 3.90 -24.73 -11.78
N ARG A 76 4.94 -25.06 -12.56
CA ARG A 76 5.56 -26.39 -12.57
C ARG A 76 6.21 -26.74 -11.21
N ASP A 77 6.59 -25.73 -10.46
CA ASP A 77 7.18 -25.80 -9.12
C ASP A 77 6.14 -25.90 -8.00
N GLY A 78 4.84 -25.90 -8.32
CA GLY A 78 3.76 -26.03 -7.34
C GLY A 78 3.34 -24.70 -6.70
N HIS A 79 4.09 -23.62 -6.90
CA HIS A 79 3.76 -22.29 -6.38
C HIS A 79 2.74 -21.56 -7.23
N THR A 80 1.81 -20.84 -6.60
CA THR A 80 0.87 -19.97 -7.32
C THR A 80 1.66 -18.93 -8.12
N ARG A 81 1.41 -18.82 -9.42
CA ARG A 81 2.05 -17.79 -10.29
C ARG A 81 1.05 -16.75 -10.76
N VAL A 82 -0.19 -17.19 -10.95
CA VAL A 82 -1.30 -16.39 -11.43
C VAL A 82 -2.53 -16.72 -10.60
N ALA A 83 -3.32 -15.71 -10.28
CA ALA A 83 -4.61 -15.89 -9.63
C ALA A 83 -5.69 -15.07 -10.35
N LYS A 84 -6.91 -15.57 -10.27
CA LYS A 84 -8.13 -14.91 -10.74
C LYS A 84 -8.81 -14.28 -9.54
N VAL A 85 -8.98 -12.97 -9.58
CA VAL A 85 -9.56 -12.18 -8.48
C VAL A 85 -10.94 -11.68 -8.89
N ALA A 86 -11.92 -11.82 -8.00
CA ALA A 86 -13.26 -11.30 -8.19
C ALA A 86 -13.35 -9.86 -7.67
N CYS A 87 -13.23 -8.88 -8.57
CA CYS A 87 -13.37 -7.47 -8.25
C CYS A 87 -14.78 -6.97 -8.60
N GLY A 88 -15.72 -7.16 -7.66
CA GLY A 88 -17.13 -6.81 -7.85
C GLY A 88 -17.76 -7.61 -8.99
N VAL A 89 -18.19 -6.93 -10.06
CA VAL A 89 -18.84 -7.57 -11.23
C VAL A 89 -17.82 -8.25 -12.15
N LYS A 90 -16.55 -7.84 -12.12
CA LYS A 90 -15.52 -8.31 -13.05
C LYS A 90 -14.57 -9.27 -12.36
N THR A 91 -14.19 -10.33 -13.05
CA THR A 91 -13.05 -11.16 -12.67
C THR A 91 -11.83 -10.77 -13.48
N VAL A 92 -10.68 -10.68 -12.81
CA VAL A 92 -9.42 -10.26 -13.42
C VAL A 92 -8.34 -11.28 -13.13
N LEU A 93 -7.62 -11.68 -14.18
CA LEU A 93 -6.52 -12.62 -14.09
C LEU A 93 -5.21 -11.85 -14.02
N ARG A 94 -4.44 -12.08 -12.95
CA ARG A 94 -3.21 -11.33 -12.68
C ARG A 94 -2.11 -12.22 -12.10
N PRO A 95 -0.85 -11.95 -12.47
CA PRO A 95 0.30 -12.56 -11.81
C PRO A 95 0.43 -12.09 -10.36
N ILE A 96 1.03 -12.91 -9.50
CA ILE A 96 1.19 -12.59 -8.05
C ILE A 96 1.87 -11.25 -7.80
N ASN A 97 2.85 -10.87 -8.62
CA ASN A 97 3.55 -9.58 -8.47
C ASN A 97 2.66 -8.34 -8.70
N LYS A 98 1.40 -8.52 -9.10
CA LYS A 98 0.38 -7.47 -9.22
C LYS A 98 -0.75 -7.63 -8.19
N LEU A 99 -0.59 -8.54 -7.24
CA LEU A 99 -1.53 -8.80 -6.17
C LEU A 99 -0.86 -8.47 -4.84
N ILE A 100 -1.56 -7.72 -4.00
CA ILE A 100 -1.08 -7.38 -2.65
C ILE A 100 -2.06 -8.03 -1.67
N PRO A 101 -1.65 -9.07 -0.93
CA PRO A 101 -2.48 -9.63 0.12
C PRO A 101 -2.71 -8.60 1.22
N LEU A 102 -3.98 -8.43 1.60
CA LEU A 102 -4.30 -7.75 2.84
C LEU A 102 -4.27 -8.81 3.92
N GLY A 103 -3.28 -8.75 4.82
CA GLY A 103 -3.14 -9.64 5.98
C GLY A 103 -4.22 -9.41 7.02
N ILE A 104 -5.48 -9.47 6.59
CA ILE A 104 -6.69 -9.45 7.42
C ILE A 104 -7.16 -10.90 7.49
N ASP A 105 -6.32 -11.75 8.06
CA ASP A 105 -6.70 -13.11 8.38
C ASP A 105 -7.50 -13.04 9.70
N CYS A 106 -8.72 -13.58 9.70
CA CYS A 106 -9.62 -13.70 10.86
C CYS A 106 -9.31 -14.98 11.64
#